data_AF-A0A6I3HUR3-F1
#
_entry.id   AF-A0A6I3HUR3-F1
#
_cell.length_a   1.000
_cell.length_b   1.000
_cell.length_c   1.000
_cell.angle_alpha   90.00
_cell.angle_beta   90.00
_cell.angle_gamma   90.00
#
_symmetry.space_group_name_H-M   'P 1'
#
loop_
_entity.id
_entity.type
_entity.pdbx_description
1 polymer ?
#
loop_
_entity_poly.entity_id
_entity_poly.type
_entity_poly.pdbx_seq_one_letter_code
_entity_poly.pdbx_strand_id
1 'polypeptide(L)'
;MKLTKYMRFLAGVILISMLPVAHGAMADGSVEDEQWPSQFAAVAGLHGFELDEVSGLRDNVSVLIGSDSNGQKICTSTSSVGCTSSAGYSFRAVLGPCTSLVTIDCIESVVATKADGTTINGTFKQFFPARGVTDFSGSPTEGVPDGGPPSLWTMPGAAHAFGSDYEVTVELVGMKANGDALRPLRSFSANITPVEIYQTRCTPRSHGLCMDTFSEKTDSNGKTSLTFGGVAADIDEGIRCVNWGEDAKCALKHAFPAGVKFALKVRLTTTPTGWLHGRLKDPTASIVRVDDVTTMTVSAEPTKIPIVSGVGQWSALPESIQEWFTDN
;
A
#
# COMPACT_ATOMS: atom_id res chain seq x y z
N MET A 1 67.33 -25.59 -53.31
CA MET A 1 66.97 -26.70 -54.22
C MET A 1 65.75 -27.42 -53.65
N LYS A 2 64.64 -27.45 -54.43
CA LYS A 2 63.32 -28.09 -54.19
C LYS A 2 62.43 -27.46 -53.08
N LEU A 3 61.45 -26.60 -53.40
CA LEU A 3 60.07 -26.78 -53.94
C LEU A 3 59.01 -27.26 -52.92
N THR A 4 58.13 -26.30 -52.56
CA THR A 4 56.66 -26.37 -52.34
C THR A 4 56.00 -27.38 -51.39
N LYS A 5 55.24 -26.83 -50.42
CA LYS A 5 53.75 -26.84 -50.49
C LYS A 5 53.12 -25.83 -49.51
N TYR A 6 52.33 -24.92 -50.08
CA TYR A 6 51.32 -24.11 -49.41
C TYR A 6 50.20 -25.02 -48.85
N MET A 7 49.73 -24.76 -47.64
CA MET A 7 48.36 -25.07 -47.26
C MET A 7 47.77 -23.88 -46.50
N ARG A 8 46.62 -23.42 -47.00
CA ARG A 8 45.94 -22.17 -46.65
C ARG A 8 45.29 -22.28 -45.27
N PHE A 9 45.49 -21.25 -44.43
CA PHE A 9 44.66 -20.98 -43.26
C PHE A 9 43.26 -20.58 -43.73
N LEU A 10 42.23 -21.37 -43.40
CA LEU A 10 40.84 -20.94 -43.48
C LEU A 10 40.51 -20.25 -42.15
N ALA A 11 40.23 -18.95 -42.20
CA ALA A 11 39.62 -18.21 -41.11
C ALA A 11 38.17 -18.69 -40.95
N GLY A 12 37.90 -19.48 -39.92
CA GLY A 12 36.54 -19.83 -39.51
C GLY A 12 35.89 -18.62 -38.84
N VAL A 13 35.02 -17.93 -39.56
CA VAL A 13 34.10 -16.94 -39.00
C VAL A 13 33.10 -17.70 -38.14
N ILE A 14 33.18 -17.57 -36.82
CA ILE A 14 32.14 -17.99 -35.89
C ILE A 14 30.98 -17.00 -36.08
N LEU A 15 30.01 -17.35 -36.93
CA LEU A 15 28.68 -16.73 -36.87
C LEU A 15 28.04 -17.20 -35.57
N ILE A 16 28.02 -16.32 -34.56
CA ILE A 16 27.10 -16.45 -33.44
C ILE A 16 25.71 -16.19 -34.02
N SER A 17 25.02 -17.25 -34.40
CA SER A 17 23.59 -17.19 -34.67
C SER A 17 22.89 -16.81 -33.37
N MET A 18 22.59 -15.53 -33.21
CA MET A 18 21.56 -15.09 -32.27
C MET A 18 20.24 -15.67 -32.78
N LEU A 19 19.91 -16.88 -32.33
CA LEU A 19 18.56 -17.38 -32.42
C LEU A 19 17.69 -16.41 -31.62
N PRO A 20 16.65 -15.81 -32.20
CA PRO A 20 15.68 -15.07 -31.42
C PRO A 20 15.10 -16.08 -30.42
N VAL A 21 15.36 -15.87 -29.14
CA VAL A 21 14.55 -16.49 -28.09
C VAL A 21 13.13 -16.05 -28.43
N ALA A 22 12.29 -17.00 -28.83
CA ALA A 22 10.88 -16.76 -28.99
C ALA A 22 10.42 -16.28 -27.63
N HIS A 23 10.14 -14.97 -27.54
CA HIS A 23 9.56 -14.39 -26.36
C HIS A 23 8.23 -15.13 -26.21
N GLY A 24 8.13 -15.98 -25.18
CA GLY A 24 6.84 -16.48 -24.75
C GLY A 24 5.92 -15.26 -24.67
N ALA A 25 4.73 -15.37 -25.26
CA ALA A 25 3.83 -14.25 -25.43
C ALA A 25 3.71 -13.48 -24.11
N MET A 26 4.40 -12.33 -24.04
CA MET A 26 4.07 -11.31 -23.07
C MET A 26 2.64 -10.96 -23.43
N ALA A 27 1.69 -11.33 -22.59
CA ALA A 27 0.33 -10.92 -22.77
C ALA A 27 0.33 -9.38 -22.67
N ASP A 28 0.30 -8.72 -23.82
CA ASP A 28 -0.01 -7.29 -23.93
C ASP A 28 -1.50 -7.14 -23.61
N GLY A 29 -1.82 -7.24 -22.31
CA GLY A 29 -3.16 -7.07 -21.79
C GLY A 29 -3.47 -5.60 -21.69
N SER A 30 -4.62 -5.18 -22.21
CA SER A 30 -5.15 -3.80 -22.14
C SER A 30 -5.58 -3.36 -20.73
N VAL A 31 -5.02 -3.95 -19.67
CA VAL A 31 -5.38 -3.72 -18.28
C VAL A 31 -4.32 -2.80 -17.68
N GLU A 32 -4.73 -1.78 -16.93
CA GLU A 32 -3.79 -0.92 -16.20
C GLU A 32 -2.93 -1.78 -15.27
N ASP A 33 -1.64 -1.46 -15.13
CA ASP A 33 -0.72 -2.18 -14.25
C ASP A 33 -1.30 -2.23 -12.82
N GLU A 34 -1.96 -1.15 -12.38
CA GLU A 34 -2.63 -1.04 -11.08
C GLU A 34 -3.84 -1.98 -10.89
N GLN A 35 -4.38 -2.54 -11.98
CA GLN A 35 -5.46 -3.53 -12.00
C GLN A 35 -5.00 -4.90 -12.48
N TRP A 36 -3.70 -5.16 -12.58
CA TRP A 36 -3.20 -6.43 -13.07
C TRP A 36 -3.59 -7.58 -12.11
N PRO A 37 -4.37 -8.58 -12.58
CA PRO A 37 -4.73 -9.72 -11.77
C PRO A 37 -3.57 -10.71 -11.66
N SER A 38 -3.46 -11.36 -10.51
CA SER A 38 -2.49 -12.44 -10.31
C SER A 38 -2.81 -13.58 -11.26
N GLN A 39 -1.78 -14.13 -11.89
CA GLN A 39 -1.94 -15.24 -12.83
C GLN A 39 -1.93 -16.60 -12.11
N PHE A 40 -1.63 -16.61 -10.81
CA PHE A 40 -1.61 -17.84 -10.02
C PHE A 40 -3.02 -18.41 -9.83
N ALA A 41 -3.12 -19.72 -9.97
CA ALA A 41 -4.33 -20.48 -9.71
C ALA A 41 -3.97 -21.77 -8.97
N ALA A 42 -4.89 -22.27 -8.13
CA ALA A 42 -4.75 -23.53 -7.41
C ALA A 42 -4.96 -24.75 -8.35
N VAL A 43 -4.13 -24.87 -9.38
CA VAL A 43 -4.15 -25.93 -10.38
C VAL A 43 -2.93 -26.82 -10.18
N ALA A 44 -3.15 -28.13 -10.02
CA ALA A 44 -2.07 -29.09 -9.83
C ALA A 44 -1.07 -29.03 -11.01
N GLY A 45 0.23 -28.99 -10.69
CA GLY A 45 1.31 -28.91 -11.68
C GLY A 45 1.58 -27.50 -12.23
N LEU A 46 0.75 -26.50 -11.93
CA LEU A 46 1.03 -25.13 -12.30
C LEU A 46 2.15 -24.56 -11.41
N HIS A 47 3.22 -24.08 -12.04
CA HIS A 47 4.26 -23.30 -11.37
C HIS A 47 4.36 -21.95 -12.04
N GLY A 48 4.87 -20.97 -11.31
CA GLY A 48 5.05 -19.65 -11.85
C GLY A 48 5.79 -18.74 -10.90
N PHE A 49 6.05 -17.54 -11.37
CA PHE A 49 6.56 -16.45 -10.57
C PHE A 49 5.72 -15.21 -10.86
N GLU A 50 5.54 -14.39 -9.84
CA GLU A 50 4.90 -13.08 -9.97
C GLU A 50 5.75 -12.10 -9.18
N LEU A 51 6.26 -11.11 -9.89
CA LEU A 51 6.92 -9.94 -9.36
C LEU A 51 5.95 -8.80 -9.54
N ASP A 52 5.13 -8.62 -8.52
CA ASP A 52 4.13 -7.58 -8.45
C ASP A 52 4.29 -6.80 -7.13
N GLU A 53 3.95 -5.52 -7.18
CA GLU A 53 3.75 -4.68 -6.02
C GLU A 53 2.45 -5.02 -5.26
N VAL A 54 1.52 -5.80 -5.84
CA VAL A 54 0.20 -6.12 -5.27
C VAL A 54 0.24 -6.75 -3.87
N SER A 55 1.40 -7.17 -3.36
CA SER A 55 1.62 -7.30 -1.92
C SER A 55 1.65 -5.91 -1.23
N GLY A 56 0.58 -5.15 -1.37
CA GLY A 56 0.25 -4.01 -0.54
C GLY A 56 -0.38 -4.54 0.74
N LEU A 57 0.42 -4.60 1.81
CA LEU A 57 -0.10 -4.71 3.16
C LEU A 57 -1.25 -3.69 3.30
N ARG A 58 -2.47 -4.19 3.55
CA ARG A 58 -3.67 -3.39 3.82
C ARG A 58 -3.56 -2.71 5.20
N ASP A 59 -2.52 -1.91 5.40
CA ASP A 59 -2.28 -1.13 6.61
C ASP A 59 -2.97 0.24 6.55
N ASN A 60 -4.08 0.33 5.84
CA ASN A 60 -4.95 1.51 5.75
C ASN A 60 -6.08 1.49 6.80
N VAL A 61 -6.04 0.55 7.75
CA VAL A 61 -7.01 0.45 8.84
C VAL A 61 -6.38 0.90 10.16
N SER A 62 -6.94 1.94 10.75
CA SER A 62 -6.57 2.38 12.10
C SER A 62 -6.83 1.30 13.13
N VAL A 63 -5.91 1.10 14.07
CA VAL A 63 -6.10 0.14 15.17
C VAL A 63 -5.37 0.61 16.42
N LEU A 64 -5.98 0.38 17.58
CA LEU A 64 -5.38 0.56 18.90
C LEU A 64 -5.52 -0.76 19.67
N ILE A 65 -4.38 -1.35 20.04
CA ILE A 65 -4.32 -2.67 20.68
C ILE A 65 -3.65 -2.56 22.04
N GLY A 66 -4.41 -2.85 23.08
CA GLY A 66 -3.89 -3.10 24.43
C GLY A 66 -3.42 -4.54 24.54
N SER A 67 -2.28 -4.77 25.20
CA SER A 67 -1.73 -6.11 25.41
C SER A 67 -1.29 -6.29 26.85
N ASP A 68 -1.75 -7.35 27.52
CA ASP A 68 -1.39 -7.69 28.89
C ASP A 68 -1.18 -9.22 29.07
N SER A 69 -1.06 -9.69 30.32
CA SER A 69 -0.89 -11.12 30.61
C SER A 69 -2.09 -11.98 30.18
N ASN A 70 -3.25 -11.37 29.99
CA ASN A 70 -4.49 -12.01 29.56
C ASN A 70 -4.69 -11.89 28.05
N GLY A 71 -3.73 -11.35 27.29
CA GLY A 71 -3.75 -11.32 25.83
C GLY A 71 -3.96 -9.93 25.25
N GLN A 72 -4.63 -9.86 24.10
CA GLN A 72 -4.79 -8.63 23.30
C GLN A 72 -6.25 -8.21 23.19
N LYS A 73 -6.50 -6.89 23.15
CA LYS A 73 -7.83 -6.32 22.96
C LYS A 73 -7.80 -5.07 22.08
N ILE A 74 -8.82 -4.91 21.25
CA ILE A 74 -9.09 -3.66 20.53
C ILE A 74 -9.60 -2.63 21.53
N CYS A 75 -9.08 -1.43 21.43
CA CYS A 75 -9.53 -0.29 22.21
C CYS A 75 -10.15 0.75 21.28
N THR A 76 -11.29 1.29 21.71
CA THR A 76 -11.92 2.43 21.06
C THR A 76 -11.34 3.77 21.54
N SER A 77 -10.53 3.75 22.60
CA SER A 77 -9.82 4.92 23.12
C SER A 77 -8.58 4.52 23.90
N THR A 78 -7.59 5.40 24.02
CA THR A 78 -6.45 5.21 24.94
C THR A 78 -6.89 5.11 26.41
N SER A 79 -8.11 5.55 26.72
CA SER A 79 -8.75 5.44 28.04
C SER A 79 -9.57 4.15 28.26
N SER A 80 -9.68 3.27 27.26
CA SER A 80 -10.38 1.98 27.41
C SER A 80 -9.65 1.07 28.40
N VAL A 81 -10.40 0.28 29.19
CA VAL A 81 -9.87 -0.58 30.27
C VAL A 81 -8.73 -1.54 29.85
N GLY A 82 -8.64 -1.90 28.56
CA GLY A 82 -7.52 -2.69 28.01
C GLY A 82 -6.28 -1.89 27.60
N CYS A 83 -6.42 -0.58 27.37
CA CYS A 83 -5.37 0.34 26.94
C CYS A 83 -4.92 1.32 28.03
N THR A 84 -5.57 1.33 29.20
CA THR A 84 -5.11 2.08 30.38
C THR A 84 -4.08 1.33 31.21
N SER A 85 -3.89 0.03 30.95
CA SER A 85 -3.01 -0.81 31.76
C SER A 85 -1.55 -0.34 31.67
N SER A 86 -0.79 -0.55 32.75
CA SER A 86 0.66 -0.28 32.80
C SER A 86 1.48 -1.11 31.79
N ALA A 87 0.86 -2.10 31.14
CA ALA A 87 1.49 -2.95 30.13
C ALA A 87 1.70 -2.23 28.78
N GLY A 88 1.02 -1.11 28.54
CA GLY A 88 1.15 -0.32 27.31
C GLY A 88 0.18 -0.75 26.20
N TYR A 89 0.23 -0.03 25.09
CA TYR A 89 -0.56 -0.31 23.89
C TYR A 89 0.26 -0.01 22.65
N SER A 90 -0.09 -0.63 21.52
CA SER A 90 0.39 -0.24 20.20
C SER A 90 -0.75 0.40 19.42
N PHE A 91 -0.43 1.38 18.57
CA PHE A 91 -1.41 2.01 17.71
C PHE A 91 -0.86 2.14 16.29
N ARG A 92 -1.78 2.10 15.34
CA ARG A 92 -1.63 2.58 13.98
C ARG A 92 -2.79 3.53 13.74
N ALA A 93 -2.50 4.80 13.52
CA ALA A 93 -3.50 5.81 13.27
C ALA A 93 -3.41 6.28 11.82
N VAL A 94 -4.50 6.10 11.07
CA VAL A 94 -4.68 6.75 9.77
C VAL A 94 -5.29 8.12 10.03
N LEU A 95 -4.56 9.15 9.60
CA LEU A 95 -4.85 10.56 9.89
C LEU A 95 -5.85 11.12 8.89
N GLY A 96 -6.80 11.89 9.40
CA GLY A 96 -7.74 12.67 8.59
C GLY A 96 -7.21 14.05 8.19
N PRO A 97 -8.00 14.83 7.43
CA PRO A 97 -7.70 16.23 7.15
C PRO A 97 -7.71 17.07 8.41
N CYS A 98 -6.89 18.12 8.43
CA CYS A 98 -6.94 19.12 9.48
C CYS A 98 -8.29 19.87 9.45
N THR A 99 -8.83 20.15 10.63
CA THR A 99 -10.07 20.92 10.83
C THR A 99 -9.85 22.01 11.89
N SER A 100 -10.90 22.75 12.25
CA SER A 100 -10.83 23.69 13.38
C SER A 100 -10.62 23.00 14.73
N LEU A 101 -10.94 21.71 14.84
CA LEU A 101 -10.79 20.92 16.07
C LEU A 101 -9.51 20.06 16.03
N VAL A 102 -9.20 19.49 14.86
CA VAL A 102 -8.02 18.64 14.65
C VAL A 102 -6.97 19.46 13.91
N THR A 103 -6.05 20.05 14.66
CA THR A 103 -5.03 20.97 14.10
C THR A 103 -3.62 20.40 14.07
N ILE A 104 -3.42 19.22 14.68
CA ILE A 104 -2.15 18.50 14.75
C ILE A 104 -2.41 17.02 14.51
N ASP A 105 -1.39 16.29 14.04
CA ASP A 105 -1.49 14.93 13.54
C ASP A 105 -2.60 14.79 12.48
N CYS A 106 -2.51 15.61 11.44
CA CYS A 106 -3.51 15.69 10.39
C CYS A 106 -2.92 16.09 9.03
N ILE A 107 -3.67 15.81 7.96
CA ILE A 107 -3.35 16.19 6.59
C ILE A 107 -3.73 17.66 6.39
N GLU A 108 -2.73 18.52 6.18
CA GLU A 108 -2.95 19.95 5.97
C GLU A 108 -3.40 20.24 4.53
N SER A 109 -2.75 19.62 3.54
CA SER A 109 -3.15 19.75 2.14
C SER A 109 -2.62 18.62 1.26
N VAL A 110 -3.36 18.40 0.18
CA VAL A 110 -2.96 17.57 -0.97
C VAL A 110 -3.02 18.46 -2.19
N VAL A 111 -1.95 18.49 -2.97
CA VAL A 111 -1.81 19.43 -4.09
C VAL A 111 -1.25 18.68 -5.31
N ALA A 112 -1.79 18.96 -6.49
CA ALA A 112 -1.24 18.51 -7.76
C ALA A 112 -0.64 19.69 -8.53
N THR A 113 0.51 19.48 -9.16
CA THR A 113 1.19 20.48 -10.00
C THR A 113 1.43 19.87 -11.38
N LYS A 114 0.90 20.51 -12.41
CA LYS A 114 1.09 20.11 -13.81
C LYS A 114 2.47 20.49 -14.33
N ALA A 115 2.86 19.89 -15.44
CA ALA A 115 4.09 20.23 -16.17
C ALA A 115 4.19 21.73 -16.55
N ASP A 116 3.07 22.44 -16.73
CA ASP A 116 3.03 23.88 -17.00
C ASP A 116 3.17 24.77 -15.75
N GLY A 117 3.34 24.17 -14.56
CA GLY A 117 3.43 24.86 -13.28
C GLY A 117 2.08 25.17 -12.62
N THR A 118 0.96 24.89 -13.28
CA THR A 118 -0.37 25.09 -12.72
C THR A 118 -0.56 24.22 -11.49
N THR A 119 -0.97 24.84 -10.39
CA THR A 119 -1.21 24.18 -9.11
C THR A 119 -2.71 23.98 -8.89
N ILE A 120 -3.11 22.76 -8.49
CA ILE A 120 -4.48 22.33 -8.23
C ILE A 120 -4.55 21.84 -6.79
N ASN A 121 -5.32 22.53 -5.96
CA ASN A 121 -5.55 22.10 -4.59
C ASN A 121 -6.58 20.97 -4.58
N GLY A 122 -6.25 19.87 -3.92
CA GLY A 122 -7.19 18.82 -3.59
C GLY A 122 -8.21 19.32 -2.58
N THR A 123 -9.46 18.89 -2.76
CA THR A 123 -10.54 19.14 -1.82
C THR A 123 -10.93 17.82 -1.16
N PHE A 124 -10.94 17.78 0.17
CA PHE A 124 -11.45 16.63 0.90
C PHE A 124 -12.91 16.37 0.48
N LYS A 125 -13.19 15.14 0.04
CA LYS A 125 -14.51 14.71 -0.41
C LYS A 125 -15.27 14.01 0.71
N GLN A 126 -14.68 12.94 1.24
CA GLN A 126 -15.24 12.14 2.33
C GLN A 126 -14.18 11.16 2.84
N PHE A 127 -14.48 10.49 3.95
CA PHE A 127 -13.75 9.29 4.33
C PHE A 127 -14.25 8.08 3.53
N PHE A 128 -13.35 7.13 3.25
CA PHE A 128 -13.73 5.85 2.65
C PHE A 128 -12.90 4.71 3.27
N PRO A 129 -13.55 3.72 3.93
CA PRO A 129 -14.99 3.63 4.23
C PRO A 129 -15.48 4.83 5.06
N ALA A 130 -16.80 5.00 5.17
CA ALA A 130 -17.35 6.08 5.99
C ALA A 130 -17.00 5.90 7.48
N ARG A 131 -16.76 4.65 7.91
CA ARG A 131 -16.22 4.30 9.22
C ARG A 131 -15.24 3.13 9.10
N GLY A 132 -14.08 3.23 9.74
CA GLY A 132 -13.16 2.11 9.87
C GLY A 132 -13.61 1.12 10.96
N VAL A 133 -13.23 -0.14 10.79
CA VAL A 133 -13.66 -1.25 11.65
C VAL A 133 -13.13 -1.09 13.09
N THR A 134 -11.95 -0.50 13.23
CA THR A 134 -11.22 -0.36 14.49
C THR A 134 -10.79 1.09 14.74
N ASP A 135 -11.60 2.04 14.28
CA ASP A 135 -11.44 3.47 14.59
C ASP A 135 -11.35 3.68 16.11
N PHE A 136 -10.51 4.62 16.52
CA PHE A 136 -10.30 4.91 17.94
C PHE A 136 -10.03 6.39 18.18
N SER A 137 -10.42 6.85 19.36
CA SER A 137 -10.06 8.17 19.87
C SER A 137 -8.70 8.12 20.56
N GLY A 138 -7.77 8.93 20.06
CA GLY A 138 -6.45 9.10 20.63
C GLY A 138 -6.47 9.93 21.92
N SER A 139 -5.28 10.43 22.27
CA SER A 139 -5.10 11.37 23.36
C SER A 139 -3.99 12.37 22.99
N PRO A 140 -4.35 13.64 22.72
CA PRO A 140 -3.36 14.69 22.46
C PRO A 140 -2.35 14.85 23.61
N THR A 141 -2.76 14.62 24.86
CA THR A 141 -1.87 14.69 26.02
C THR A 141 -0.86 13.54 26.08
N GLU A 142 -1.19 12.39 25.48
CA GLU A 142 -0.26 11.28 25.33
C GLU A 142 0.50 11.34 23.98
N GLY A 143 0.17 12.32 23.13
CA GLY A 143 0.68 12.45 21.77
C GLY A 143 0.29 11.30 20.85
N VAL A 144 -0.88 10.71 21.11
CA VAL A 144 -1.50 9.67 20.30
C VAL A 144 -2.63 10.31 19.51
N PRO A 145 -2.57 10.29 18.17
CA PRO A 145 -3.62 10.85 17.32
C PRO A 145 -4.89 10.01 17.34
N ASP A 146 -6.00 10.62 16.91
CA ASP A 146 -7.19 9.86 16.54
C ASP A 146 -6.88 9.00 15.30
N GLY A 147 -7.37 7.76 15.31
CA GLY A 147 -7.27 6.84 14.18
C GLY A 147 -8.62 6.69 13.51
N GLY A 148 -8.71 7.02 12.22
CA GLY A 148 -9.91 6.85 11.41
C GLY A 148 -9.68 6.04 10.13
N PRO A 149 -10.62 6.08 9.17
CA PRO A 149 -10.42 5.58 7.82
C PRO A 149 -9.58 6.53 6.94
N PRO A 150 -9.07 6.06 5.79
CA PRO A 150 -8.47 6.90 4.76
C PRO A 150 -9.41 8.00 4.24
N SER A 151 -8.81 9.03 3.67
CA SER A 151 -9.53 10.18 3.13
C SER A 151 -9.53 10.19 1.61
N LEU A 152 -10.70 10.40 0.99
CA LEU A 152 -10.83 10.67 -0.44
C LEU A 152 -10.71 12.17 -0.68
N TRP A 153 -9.89 12.53 -1.65
CA TRP A 153 -9.67 13.89 -2.12
C TRP A 153 -10.01 13.98 -3.59
N THR A 154 -10.67 15.06 -4.02
CA THR A 154 -10.99 15.28 -5.43
C THR A 154 -10.14 16.41 -6.01
N MET A 155 -9.59 16.18 -7.20
CA MET A 155 -8.71 17.09 -7.94
C MET A 155 -9.12 17.16 -9.42
N PRO A 156 -10.20 17.88 -9.79
CA PRO A 156 -10.71 17.90 -11.17
C PRO A 156 -9.69 18.37 -12.20
N GLY A 157 -8.78 19.27 -11.80
CA GLY A 157 -7.71 19.75 -12.67
C GLY A 157 -6.59 18.73 -12.91
N ALA A 158 -6.53 17.64 -12.14
CA ALA A 158 -5.58 16.54 -12.29
C ALA A 158 -6.37 15.22 -12.33
N ALA A 159 -7.29 15.07 -13.28
CA ALA A 159 -8.06 13.84 -13.44
C ALA A 159 -7.19 12.67 -13.96
N HIS A 160 -7.43 11.47 -13.45
CA HIS A 160 -6.98 10.20 -14.05
C HIS A 160 -8.04 9.69 -15.04
N ALA A 161 -7.80 8.56 -15.71
CA ALA A 161 -8.67 8.07 -16.80
C ALA A 161 -10.12 7.76 -16.34
N PHE A 162 -10.33 7.53 -15.05
CA PHE A 162 -11.59 7.05 -14.46
C PHE A 162 -12.25 8.05 -13.49
N GLY A 163 -11.72 9.27 -13.41
CA GLY A 163 -12.25 10.28 -12.50
C GLY A 163 -11.19 11.25 -12.01
N SER A 164 -11.47 11.87 -10.87
CA SER A 164 -10.58 12.84 -10.26
C SER A 164 -10.41 12.61 -8.77
N ASP A 165 -10.70 11.40 -8.30
CA ASP A 165 -10.66 11.06 -6.89
C ASP A 165 -9.37 10.32 -6.56
N TYR A 166 -8.85 10.61 -5.37
CA TYR A 166 -7.59 10.10 -4.88
C TYR A 166 -7.78 9.68 -3.43
N GLU A 167 -7.48 8.43 -3.12
CA GLU A 167 -7.39 7.98 -1.73
C GLU A 167 -6.03 8.39 -1.16
N VAL A 168 -6.07 9.08 -0.03
CA VAL A 168 -4.90 9.55 0.69
C VAL A 168 -4.90 8.91 2.06
N THR A 169 -3.89 8.07 2.28
CA THR A 169 -3.64 7.39 3.54
C THR A 169 -2.36 7.96 4.13
N VAL A 170 -2.44 8.54 5.32
CA VAL A 170 -1.29 8.96 6.10
C VAL A 170 -1.35 8.23 7.41
N GLU A 171 -0.30 7.51 7.74
CA GLU A 171 -0.28 6.56 8.84
C GLU A 171 0.83 6.92 9.83
N LEU A 172 0.48 6.92 11.12
CA LEU A 172 1.41 6.97 12.22
C LEU A 172 1.29 5.69 13.04
N VAL A 173 2.39 4.93 13.11
CA VAL A 173 2.48 3.75 13.99
C VAL A 173 3.36 4.09 15.18
N GLY A 174 2.92 3.66 16.35
CA GLY A 174 3.66 3.83 17.58
C GLY A 174 3.16 2.91 18.68
N MET A 175 3.70 3.13 19.87
CA MET A 175 3.27 2.43 21.07
C MET A 175 3.46 3.30 22.29
N LYS A 176 2.68 3.02 23.34
CA LYS A 176 2.95 3.46 24.70
C LYS A 176 3.76 2.38 25.40
N ALA A 177 5.02 2.68 25.69
CA ALA A 177 5.90 1.80 26.46
C ALA A 177 6.32 2.51 27.75
N ASN A 178 6.29 1.80 28.88
CA ASN A 178 6.66 2.36 30.20
C ASN A 178 5.91 3.65 30.57
N GLY A 179 4.64 3.76 30.17
CA GLY A 179 3.80 4.93 30.45
C GLY A 179 3.97 6.11 29.47
N ASP A 180 4.83 5.98 28.46
CA ASP A 180 5.18 7.07 27.54
C ASP A 180 4.95 6.64 26.08
N ALA A 181 4.09 7.37 25.36
CA ALA A 181 3.80 7.15 23.94
C ALA A 181 4.55 8.10 23.01
N LEU A 182 5.26 9.09 23.55
CA LEU A 182 6.02 10.08 22.78
C LEU A 182 7.45 9.65 22.53
N ARG A 183 8.04 8.91 23.47
CA ARG A 183 9.45 8.48 23.42
C ARG A 183 9.75 7.29 22.52
N PRO A 184 8.89 6.26 22.39
CA PRO A 184 9.14 5.18 21.45
C PRO A 184 9.26 5.71 20.02
N LEU A 185 10.13 5.09 19.21
CA LEU A 185 10.24 5.41 17.79
C LEU A 185 8.89 5.19 17.12
N ARG A 186 8.46 6.17 16.33
CA ARG A 186 7.27 6.10 15.49
C ARG A 186 7.66 5.93 14.04
N SER A 187 6.85 5.20 13.30
CA SER A 187 6.93 5.18 11.84
C SER A 187 5.88 6.10 11.25
N PHE A 188 6.24 6.69 10.11
CA PHE A 188 5.38 7.51 9.29
C PHE A 188 5.36 6.89 7.89
N SER A 189 4.17 6.64 7.37
CA SER A 189 3.91 6.19 6.00
C SER A 189 2.85 7.09 5.39
N ALA A 190 2.98 7.34 4.09
CA ALA A 190 1.98 8.09 3.35
C ALA A 190 1.86 7.57 1.93
N ASN A 191 0.63 7.54 1.44
CA ASN A 191 0.31 7.09 0.09
C ASN A 191 -0.80 7.95 -0.50
N ILE A 192 -0.65 8.30 -1.77
CA ILE A 192 -1.70 8.90 -2.60
C ILE A 192 -1.99 7.85 -3.68
N THR A 193 -3.24 7.53 -3.94
CA THR A 193 -3.59 6.58 -5.00
C THR A 193 -4.80 7.08 -5.77
N PRO A 194 -4.73 7.20 -7.11
CA PRO A 194 -5.89 7.49 -7.94
C PRO A 194 -6.91 6.37 -7.80
N VAL A 195 -8.18 6.71 -7.58
CA VAL A 195 -9.22 5.70 -7.35
C VAL A 195 -10.56 6.05 -8.00
N GLU A 196 -11.32 5.02 -8.34
CA GLU A 196 -12.76 5.11 -8.60
C GLU A 196 -13.50 4.33 -7.51
N ILE A 197 -14.58 4.88 -6.97
CA ILE A 197 -15.46 4.11 -6.08
C ILE A 197 -16.33 3.18 -6.92
N TYR A 198 -15.91 1.93 -6.97
CA TYR A 198 -16.49 0.88 -7.79
C TYR A 198 -17.40 -0.03 -6.96
N GLN A 199 -18.58 -0.35 -7.51
CA GLN A 199 -19.48 -1.34 -6.91
C GLN A 199 -19.07 -2.74 -7.34
N THR A 200 -18.62 -3.58 -6.39
CA THR A 200 -18.21 -4.96 -6.68
C THR A 200 -19.40 -5.91 -6.71
N ARG A 201 -19.14 -7.17 -7.11
CA ARG A 201 -20.11 -8.27 -7.01
C ARG A 201 -19.96 -9.05 -5.70
N CYS A 202 -19.14 -8.57 -4.77
CA CYS A 202 -18.88 -9.28 -3.54
C CYS A 202 -20.18 -9.42 -2.75
N THR A 203 -20.42 -10.65 -2.31
CA THR A 203 -21.53 -11.01 -1.42
C THR A 203 -20.99 -11.88 -0.30
N PRO A 204 -21.35 -11.64 0.98
CA PRO A 204 -20.83 -12.44 2.08
C PRO A 204 -21.12 -13.95 1.93
N ARG A 205 -22.21 -14.29 1.24
CA ARG A 205 -22.59 -15.68 0.95
C ARG A 205 -21.60 -16.41 0.04
N SER A 206 -21.04 -15.73 -0.95
CA SER A 206 -20.22 -16.36 -2.00
C SER A 206 -18.73 -16.09 -1.83
N HIS A 207 -18.38 -14.97 -1.19
CA HIS A 207 -16.99 -14.48 -1.07
C HIS A 207 -16.53 -14.34 0.39
N GLY A 208 -17.38 -14.69 1.36
CA GLY A 208 -17.08 -14.60 2.79
C GLY A 208 -17.18 -13.16 3.33
N LEU A 209 -16.09 -12.40 3.23
CA LEU A 209 -16.00 -11.03 3.74
C LEU A 209 -16.00 -10.04 2.57
N CYS A 210 -16.86 -9.03 2.64
CA CYS A 210 -16.91 -7.92 1.66
C CYS A 210 -16.57 -6.56 2.28
N MET A 211 -16.16 -6.59 3.54
CA MET A 211 -15.59 -5.51 4.31
C MET A 211 -14.59 -6.11 5.27
N ASP A 212 -13.58 -5.32 5.66
CA ASP A 212 -12.68 -5.72 6.70
C ASP A 212 -13.45 -5.94 8.02
N THR A 213 -12.97 -6.86 8.84
CA THR A 213 -13.58 -7.22 10.12
C THR A 213 -12.52 -7.62 11.13
N PHE A 214 -12.90 -7.71 12.39
CA PHE A 214 -12.10 -8.34 13.42
C PHE A 214 -12.96 -9.21 14.32
N SER A 215 -12.33 -10.17 14.99
CA SER A 215 -12.95 -10.95 16.05
C SER A 215 -12.03 -11.01 17.26
N GLU A 216 -12.63 -10.86 18.44
CA GLU A 216 -11.97 -11.10 19.71
C GLU A 216 -12.50 -12.40 20.31
N LYS A 217 -11.59 -13.32 20.67
CA LYS A 217 -11.97 -14.61 21.28
C LYS A 217 -11.18 -14.83 22.55
N THR A 218 -11.88 -15.16 23.64
CA THR A 218 -11.27 -15.54 24.91
C THR A 218 -11.32 -17.05 25.07
N ASP A 219 -10.18 -17.67 25.30
CA ASP A 219 -10.08 -19.12 25.52
C ASP A 219 -10.51 -19.53 26.94
N SER A 220 -10.53 -20.85 27.21
CA SER A 220 -10.89 -21.39 28.53
C SER A 220 -9.91 -21.01 29.65
N ASN A 221 -8.72 -20.52 29.31
CA ASN A 221 -7.71 -20.04 30.27
C ASN A 221 -7.83 -18.54 30.53
N GLY A 222 -8.84 -17.86 29.94
CA GLY A 222 -9.03 -16.42 30.08
C GLY A 222 -8.15 -15.58 29.16
N LYS A 223 -7.45 -16.18 28.19
CA LYS A 223 -6.58 -15.46 27.25
C LYS A 223 -7.38 -14.99 26.03
N THR A 224 -7.35 -13.69 25.75
CA THR A 224 -7.98 -13.08 24.58
C THR A 224 -7.00 -12.98 23.40
N SER A 225 -7.43 -13.45 22.23
CA SER A 225 -6.72 -13.29 20.95
C SER A 225 -7.55 -12.48 19.95
N LEU A 226 -6.86 -11.66 19.16
CA LEU A 226 -7.44 -10.90 18.06
C LEU A 226 -7.21 -11.62 16.73
N THR A 227 -8.19 -11.57 15.84
CA THR A 227 -8.05 -12.02 14.45
C THR A 227 -8.68 -10.98 13.55
N PHE A 228 -7.95 -10.54 12.53
CA PHE A 228 -8.45 -9.63 11.50
C PHE A 228 -8.83 -10.45 10.26
N GLY A 229 -9.92 -10.07 9.62
CA GLY A 229 -10.38 -10.64 8.36
C GLY A 229 -10.44 -9.55 7.31
N GLY A 230 -9.78 -9.78 6.19
CA GLY A 230 -9.86 -8.91 5.01
C GLY A 230 -10.78 -9.48 3.94
N VAL A 231 -11.11 -8.64 2.97
CA VAL A 231 -11.86 -9.04 1.76
C VAL A 231 -10.97 -9.81 0.79
N ALA A 232 -11.38 -11.01 0.36
CA ALA A 232 -10.66 -11.81 -0.65
C ALA A 232 -11.19 -11.61 -2.09
N ALA A 233 -12.31 -10.90 -2.24
CA ALA A 233 -12.97 -10.71 -3.53
C ALA A 233 -12.16 -9.90 -4.55
N ASP A 234 -11.14 -9.14 -4.13
CA ASP A 234 -10.18 -8.51 -5.06
C ASP A 234 -9.39 -9.56 -5.86
N ILE A 235 -9.00 -10.65 -5.21
CA ILE A 235 -8.33 -11.77 -5.88
C ILE A 235 -9.33 -12.50 -6.79
N ASP A 236 -10.50 -12.86 -6.27
CA ASP A 236 -11.48 -13.69 -6.98
C ASP A 236 -12.12 -12.98 -8.18
N GLU A 237 -12.40 -11.67 -8.07
CA GLU A 237 -12.98 -10.87 -9.15
C GLU A 237 -11.91 -10.30 -10.09
N GLY A 238 -10.62 -10.51 -9.80
CA GLY A 238 -9.52 -9.98 -10.61
C GLY A 238 -9.42 -8.45 -10.59
N ILE A 239 -9.85 -7.82 -9.50
CA ILE A 239 -9.80 -6.37 -9.29
C ILE A 239 -8.75 -6.02 -8.23
N ARG A 240 -8.32 -4.77 -8.16
CA ARG A 240 -7.36 -4.31 -7.14
C ARG A 240 -7.88 -3.09 -6.40
N CYS A 241 -8.25 -3.29 -5.14
CA CYS A 241 -8.76 -2.23 -4.28
C CYS A 241 -7.62 -1.66 -3.42
N VAL A 242 -7.60 -0.35 -3.21
CA VAL A 242 -6.85 0.26 -2.10
C VAL A 242 -7.56 -0.05 -0.80
N ASN A 243 -8.87 0.13 -0.79
CA ASN A 243 -9.71 -0.03 0.38
C ASN A 243 -11.10 -0.58 0.03
N TRP A 244 -11.77 -1.16 1.02
CA TRP A 244 -13.13 -1.66 0.91
C TRP A 244 -14.07 -0.82 1.76
N GLY A 245 -15.26 -0.57 1.21
CA GLY A 245 -16.31 0.26 1.81
C GLY A 245 -17.67 -0.42 1.85
N GLU A 246 -18.58 0.26 2.54
CA GLU A 246 -19.94 -0.22 2.77
C GLU A 246 -20.63 -0.64 1.48
N ASP A 247 -21.54 -1.61 1.58
CA ASP A 247 -22.26 -2.21 0.44
C ASP A 247 -21.34 -2.88 -0.60
N ALA A 248 -20.21 -3.43 -0.16
CA ALA A 248 -19.24 -4.09 -1.05
C ALA A 248 -18.68 -3.14 -2.12
N LYS A 249 -18.45 -1.89 -1.75
CA LYS A 249 -17.77 -0.92 -2.61
C LYS A 249 -16.26 -1.06 -2.44
N CYS A 250 -15.53 -0.73 -3.48
CA CYS A 250 -14.08 -0.81 -3.56
C CYS A 250 -13.54 0.54 -4.05
N ALA A 251 -12.51 1.06 -3.39
CA ALA A 251 -11.69 2.12 -3.95
C ALA A 251 -10.71 1.48 -4.95
N LEU A 252 -11.15 1.37 -6.20
CA LEU A 252 -10.45 0.67 -7.26
C LEU A 252 -9.23 1.46 -7.71
N LYS A 253 -8.04 0.86 -7.70
CA LYS A 253 -6.77 1.52 -8.05
C LYS A 253 -6.70 1.89 -9.53
N HIS A 254 -6.20 3.08 -9.84
CA HIS A 254 -5.94 3.50 -11.22
C HIS A 254 -4.56 4.12 -11.38
N ALA A 255 -4.11 4.17 -12.63
CA ALA A 255 -2.88 4.84 -13.01
C ALA A 255 -2.95 6.35 -12.72
N PHE A 256 -1.83 6.92 -12.29
CA PHE A 256 -1.70 8.36 -12.16
C PHE A 256 -1.72 9.06 -13.53
N PRO A 257 -2.26 10.30 -13.62
CA PRO A 257 -2.13 11.09 -14.83
C PRO A 257 -0.66 11.44 -15.11
N ALA A 258 -0.26 11.35 -16.37
CA ALA A 258 1.11 11.65 -16.79
C ALA A 258 1.46 13.13 -16.57
N GLY A 259 2.72 13.39 -16.18
CA GLY A 259 3.25 14.75 -16.06
C GLY A 259 2.65 15.58 -14.91
N VAL A 260 2.13 14.92 -13.88
CA VAL A 260 1.60 15.56 -12.67
C VAL A 260 2.46 15.20 -11.47
N LYS A 261 2.95 16.24 -10.77
CA LYS A 261 3.57 16.11 -9.45
C LYS A 261 2.50 16.21 -8.37
N PHE A 262 2.60 15.39 -7.34
CA PHE A 262 1.73 15.46 -6.17
C PHE A 262 2.54 15.94 -4.98
N ALA A 263 1.92 16.73 -4.11
CA ALA A 263 2.48 17.18 -2.86
C ALA A 263 1.52 16.90 -1.71
N LEU A 264 2.04 16.29 -0.65
CA LEU A 264 1.35 16.03 0.59
C LEU A 264 1.99 16.88 1.69
N LYS A 265 1.15 17.63 2.40
CA LYS A 265 1.55 18.42 3.56
C LYS A 265 0.82 17.91 4.80
N VAL A 266 1.57 17.57 5.84
CA VAL A 266 1.04 17.03 7.10
C VAL A 266 1.56 17.84 8.29
N ARG A 267 0.74 17.98 9.33
CA ARG A 267 1.10 18.57 10.62
C ARG A 267 1.20 17.45 11.63
N LEU A 268 2.32 17.33 12.31
CA LEU A 268 2.65 16.23 13.20
C LEU A 268 3.09 16.76 14.57
N THR A 269 2.66 16.08 15.63
CA THR A 269 3.07 16.36 17.01
C THR A 269 4.57 16.12 17.18
N THR A 270 5.09 15.03 16.60
CA THR A 270 6.51 14.72 16.62
C THR A 270 7.18 14.85 15.28
N THR A 271 8.47 15.16 15.34
CA THR A 271 9.32 15.21 14.16
C THR A 271 9.68 13.79 13.71
N PRO A 272 9.35 13.39 12.47
CA PRO A 272 9.81 12.13 11.92
C PRO A 272 11.34 12.08 11.92
N THR A 273 11.90 10.93 12.27
CA THR A 273 13.36 10.70 12.25
C THR A 273 13.66 9.48 11.38
N GLY A 274 14.80 9.48 10.70
CA GLY A 274 15.22 8.40 9.81
C GLY A 274 15.29 8.81 8.33
N TRP A 275 15.34 7.80 7.46
CA TRP A 275 15.44 7.97 6.01
C TRP A 275 14.05 7.97 5.38
N LEU A 276 13.78 8.95 4.51
CA LEU A 276 12.61 8.91 3.63
C LEU A 276 12.90 8.02 2.44
N HIS A 277 12.06 7.02 2.21
CA HIS A 277 12.12 6.14 1.03
C HIS A 277 10.71 5.94 0.45
N GLY A 278 10.63 5.60 -0.83
CA GLY A 278 9.36 5.38 -1.50
C GLY A 278 9.49 5.43 -3.02
N ARG A 279 8.36 5.29 -3.72
CA ARG A 279 8.26 5.33 -5.19
C ARG A 279 8.08 6.75 -5.68
N LEU A 280 9.10 7.56 -5.47
CA LEU A 280 9.06 9.00 -5.71
C LEU A 280 10.08 9.35 -6.80
N LYS A 281 9.61 9.85 -7.94
CA LYS A 281 10.47 10.38 -8.99
C LYS A 281 10.67 11.89 -8.76
N ASP A 282 11.93 12.31 -8.78
CA ASP A 282 12.37 13.69 -8.51
C ASP A 282 11.75 14.29 -7.23
N PRO A 283 11.91 13.63 -6.05
CA PRO A 283 11.30 14.08 -4.82
C PRO A 283 11.92 15.37 -4.28
N THR A 284 11.07 16.19 -3.68
CA THR A 284 11.43 17.29 -2.79
C THR A 284 10.74 17.08 -1.46
N ALA A 285 11.48 17.25 -0.36
CA ALA A 285 10.94 17.08 0.98
C ALA A 285 11.41 18.22 1.88
N SER A 286 10.53 18.68 2.77
CA SER A 286 10.86 19.68 3.79
C SER A 286 10.22 19.31 5.12
N ILE A 287 10.93 19.63 6.20
CA ILE A 287 10.45 19.48 7.57
C ILE A 287 10.74 20.81 8.27
N VAL A 288 9.68 21.43 8.79
CA VAL A 288 9.76 22.71 9.50
C VAL A 288 9.05 22.54 10.84
N ARG A 289 9.68 22.97 11.93
CA ARG A 289 9.06 22.94 13.26
C ARG A 289 8.87 24.36 13.80
N VAL A 290 7.63 24.69 14.16
CA VAL A 290 7.22 25.98 14.73
C VAL A 290 6.18 25.71 15.82
N ASP A 291 6.33 26.34 16.99
CA ASP A 291 5.39 26.26 18.13
C ASP A 291 4.91 24.83 18.44
N ASP A 292 5.88 23.92 18.56
CA ASP A 292 5.68 22.50 18.80
C ASP A 292 4.89 21.70 17.76
N VAL A 293 4.66 22.27 16.58
CA VAL A 293 4.09 21.59 15.42
C VAL A 293 5.18 21.33 14.39
N THR A 294 5.32 20.08 13.96
CA THR A 294 6.16 19.72 12.81
C THR A 294 5.32 19.69 11.56
N THR A 295 5.61 20.57 10.61
CA THR A 295 5.05 20.50 9.26
C THR A 295 6.02 19.73 8.36
N MET A 296 5.58 18.61 7.81
CA MET A 296 6.31 17.86 6.79
C MET A 296 5.61 18.01 5.45
N THR A 297 6.38 18.35 4.41
CA THR A 297 5.88 18.40 3.03
C THR A 297 6.72 17.48 2.17
N VAL A 298 6.09 16.60 1.41
CA VAL A 298 6.74 15.75 0.40
C VAL A 298 6.06 15.99 -0.94
N SER A 299 6.86 16.23 -1.99
CA SER A 299 6.36 16.37 -3.35
C SER A 299 7.20 15.58 -4.34
N ALA A 300 6.55 14.85 -5.25
CA ALA A 300 7.21 14.03 -6.27
C ALA A 300 6.29 13.73 -7.46
N GLU A 301 6.88 13.25 -8.57
CA GLU A 301 6.14 12.53 -9.61
C GLU A 301 5.95 11.07 -9.19
N PRO A 302 4.82 10.43 -9.55
CA PRO A 302 4.65 8.99 -9.43
C PRO A 302 5.70 8.24 -10.26
N THR A 303 6.20 7.12 -9.72
CA THR A 303 7.10 6.22 -10.46
C THR A 303 6.30 5.08 -11.06
N LYS A 304 6.55 4.77 -12.34
CA LYS A 304 5.97 3.58 -12.99
C LYS A 304 6.80 2.35 -12.62
N ILE A 305 6.14 1.32 -12.08
CA ILE A 305 6.78 0.05 -11.72
C ILE A 305 6.17 -1.05 -12.58
N PRO A 306 6.98 -1.81 -13.34
CA PRO A 306 6.47 -2.90 -14.15
C PRO A 306 6.06 -4.09 -13.27
N ILE A 307 4.98 -4.75 -13.67
CA ILE A 307 4.62 -6.06 -13.15
C ILE A 307 5.17 -7.12 -14.10
N VAL A 308 5.82 -8.14 -13.55
CA VAL A 308 6.34 -9.28 -14.34
C VAL A 308 5.76 -10.55 -13.75
N SER A 309 4.91 -11.23 -14.51
CA SER A 309 4.30 -12.49 -14.11
C SER A 309 4.41 -13.52 -15.22
N GLY A 310 4.56 -14.79 -14.84
CA GLY A 310 4.56 -15.91 -15.77
C GLY A 310 4.20 -17.21 -15.06
N VAL A 311 3.19 -17.89 -15.58
CA VAL A 311 2.77 -19.22 -15.11
C VAL A 311 2.86 -20.25 -16.24
N GLY A 312 3.15 -21.50 -15.89
CA GLY A 312 3.20 -22.61 -16.82
C GLY A 312 2.97 -23.95 -16.13
N GLN A 313 2.37 -24.88 -16.86
CA GLN A 313 2.30 -26.28 -16.40
C GLN A 313 3.72 -26.85 -16.32
N TRP A 314 4.02 -27.61 -15.28
CA TRP A 314 5.35 -28.20 -15.06
C TRP A 314 5.92 -28.85 -16.31
N SER A 315 5.10 -29.67 -16.98
CA SER A 315 5.47 -30.38 -18.22
C SER A 315 5.75 -29.46 -19.42
N ALA A 316 5.29 -28.22 -19.38
CA ALA A 316 5.49 -27.21 -20.40
C ALA A 316 6.60 -26.20 -20.04
N LEU A 317 7.13 -26.25 -18.81
CA LEU A 317 8.21 -25.38 -18.40
C LEU A 317 9.55 -25.84 -18.99
N PRO A 318 10.44 -24.91 -19.35
CA PRO A 318 11.81 -25.25 -19.74
C PRO A 318 12.52 -26.04 -18.63
N GLU A 319 13.38 -26.97 -19.02
CA GLU A 319 14.15 -27.83 -18.09
C GLU A 319 14.90 -27.01 -17.04
N SER A 320 15.55 -25.92 -17.45
CA SER A 320 16.27 -25.03 -16.52
C SER A 320 15.38 -24.36 -15.46
N ILE A 321 14.09 -24.16 -15.76
CA ILE A 321 13.13 -23.60 -14.80
C ILE A 321 12.63 -24.70 -13.87
N GLN A 322 12.41 -25.91 -14.40
CA GLN A 322 12.08 -27.07 -13.57
C GLN A 322 13.18 -27.34 -12.55
N GLU A 323 14.44 -27.37 -12.98
CA GLU A 323 15.61 -27.54 -12.11
C GLU A 323 15.68 -26.47 -11.00
N TRP A 324 15.39 -25.20 -11.34
CA TRP A 324 15.38 -24.13 -10.33
C TRP A 324 14.38 -24.39 -9.19
N PHE A 325 13.18 -24.87 -9.52
CA PHE A 325 12.13 -25.21 -8.54
C PHE A 325 12.41 -26.50 -7.75
N THR A 326 13.25 -27.41 -8.25
CA THR A 326 13.65 -28.61 -7.50
C THR A 326 14.83 -28.36 -6.58
N ASP A 327 15.71 -27.43 -6.96
CA ASP A 327 16.99 -27.21 -6.29
C ASP A 327 16.95 -26.11 -5.21
N ASN A 328 15.88 -25.29 -5.16
CA ASN A 328 15.67 -24.21 -4.19
C ASN A 328 14.31 -24.36 -3.49
#